data_AF-X1K7P5-F1
#
_entry.id   AF-X1K7P5-F1
#
_cell.length_a   1.000
_cell.length_b   1.000
_cell.length_c   1.000
_cell.angle_alpha   90.00
_cell.angle_beta   90.00
_cell.angle_gamma   90.00
#
_symmetry.space_group_name_H-M   'P 1'
#
loop_
_entity.id
_entity.type
_entity.pdbx_description
1 polymer ?
#
loop_
_entity_poly.entity_id
_entity_poly.type
_entity_poly.pdbx_seq_one_letter_code
_entity_poly.pdbx_strand_id
1 'polypeptide(L)'
;MEFLSLVAAVKVVDSLDEALEHIERYGSGHSEAIVTEEYQTSMRFLDEVDAACVYSNASTRFTDGGQFGLGAEVGISTQKFHARGPLGLKELTTYKWIIFGSGQVRA
;
A
#
# COMPACT_ATOMS: atom_id res chain seq x y z
N MET A 1 -3.28 5.43 -17.56
CA MET A 1 -3.53 4.09 -18.12
C MET A 1 -2.21 3.35 -18.11
N GLU A 2 -2.19 2.12 -17.59
CA GLU A 2 -0.96 1.33 -17.44
C GLU A 2 -0.53 0.71 -18.78
N PHE A 3 0.78 0.60 -19.02
CA PHE A 3 1.32 0.15 -20.32
C PHE A 3 1.68 -1.34 -20.37
N LEU A 4 2.01 -1.97 -19.24
CA LEU A 4 2.47 -3.38 -19.14
C LEU A 4 3.45 -3.81 -20.24
N SER A 5 4.36 -2.90 -20.60
CA SER A 5 5.33 -3.03 -21.68
C SER A 5 6.54 -2.14 -21.40
N LEU A 6 7.56 -2.18 -22.26
CA LEU A 6 8.76 -1.33 -22.15
C LEU A 6 8.45 0.12 -22.60
N VAL A 7 7.43 0.74 -22.00
CA VAL A 7 6.98 2.11 -22.24
C VAL A 7 6.94 2.85 -20.90
N ALA A 8 7.54 4.03 -20.85
CA ALA A 8 7.54 4.90 -19.68
C ALA A 8 7.04 6.30 -20.05
N ALA A 9 6.10 6.83 -19.28
CA ALA A 9 5.73 8.23 -19.33
C ALA A 9 6.56 9.01 -18.31
N VAL A 10 7.09 10.17 -18.70
CA VAL A 10 7.91 11.02 -17.83
C VAL A 10 7.26 12.40 -17.74
N LYS A 11 6.98 12.86 -16.53
CA LYS A 11 6.52 14.21 -16.24
C LYS A 11 7.55 14.89 -15.34
N VAL A 12 7.93 16.11 -15.69
CA VAL A 12 8.72 16.99 -14.81
C VAL A 12 7.74 17.76 -13.91
N VAL A 13 8.09 17.88 -12.63
CA VAL A 13 7.34 18.62 -11.60
C VAL A 13 8.29 19.54 -10.85
N ASP A 14 7.78 20.66 -10.36
CA ASP A 14 8.60 21.71 -9.75
C ASP A 14 8.82 21.50 -8.23
N SER A 15 7.99 20.67 -7.59
CA SER A 15 8.04 20.45 -6.14
C SER A 15 7.53 19.07 -5.71
N LEU A 16 7.76 18.72 -4.44
CA LEU A 16 7.14 17.55 -3.82
C LEU A 16 5.62 17.66 -3.81
N ASP A 17 5.06 18.84 -3.55
CA ASP A 17 3.60 19.05 -3.52
C ASP A 17 2.98 18.71 -4.89
N GLU A 18 3.58 19.16 -5.99
CA GLU A 18 3.09 18.82 -7.33
C GLU A 18 3.23 17.31 -7.64
N ALA A 19 4.29 16.66 -7.12
CA ALA A 19 4.44 15.21 -7.24
C ALA A 19 3.32 14.46 -6.49
N LEU A 20 3.02 14.88 -5.26
CA LEU A 20 1.95 14.29 -4.43
C LEU A 20 0.58 14.48 -5.08
N GLU A 21 0.26 15.69 -5.57
CA GLU A 21 -0.98 15.96 -6.30
C GLU A 21 -1.10 15.11 -7.58
N HIS A 22 0.01 14.89 -8.29
CA HIS A 22 0.02 14.05 -9.48
C HIS A 22 -0.29 12.59 -9.13
N ILE A 23 0.33 12.07 -8.08
CA ILE A 23 0.10 10.70 -7.60
C ILE A 23 -1.34 10.54 -7.10
N GLU A 24 -1.85 11.47 -6.30
CA GLU A 24 -3.23 11.43 -5.83
C GLU A 24 -4.23 11.37 -6.99
N ARG A 25 -3.99 12.17 -8.04
CA ARG A 25 -4.91 12.27 -9.17
C ARG A 25 -4.85 11.08 -10.13
N TYR A 26 -3.68 10.49 -10.36
CA TYR A 26 -3.46 9.51 -11.44
C TYR A 26 -2.97 8.15 -10.96
N GLY A 27 -2.50 8.03 -9.72
CA GLY A 27 -2.06 6.79 -9.12
C GLY A 27 -3.22 5.78 -8.99
N SER A 28 -2.91 4.49 -9.10
CA SER A 28 -3.88 3.41 -8.90
C SER A 28 -4.03 2.99 -7.44
N GLY A 29 -3.24 3.60 -6.54
CA GLY A 29 -3.14 3.18 -5.15
C GLY A 29 -2.43 1.84 -4.96
N HIS A 30 -1.63 1.38 -5.94
CA HIS A 30 -0.88 0.12 -5.87
C HIS A 30 0.47 0.28 -5.17
N SER A 31 1.45 0.85 -5.88
CA SER A 31 2.82 1.03 -5.37
C SER A 31 3.38 2.37 -5.82
N GLU A 32 3.84 3.17 -4.88
CA GLU A 32 4.43 4.48 -5.16
C GLU A 32 5.78 4.58 -4.45
N ALA A 33 6.74 5.29 -5.04
CA ALA A 33 8.08 5.38 -4.49
C ALA A 33 8.68 6.78 -4.67
N ILE A 34 9.44 7.21 -3.67
CA ILE A 34 10.30 8.39 -3.74
C ILE A 34 11.76 7.98 -3.69
N VAL A 35 12.61 8.71 -4.43
CA VAL A 35 14.06 8.64 -4.31
C VAL A 35 14.56 10.00 -3.84
N THR A 36 15.06 10.06 -2.62
CA THR A 36 15.56 11.30 -2.00
C THR A 36 16.52 10.99 -0.85
N GLU A 37 17.52 11.84 -0.65
CA GLU A 37 18.41 11.79 0.51
C GLU A 37 17.88 12.61 1.69
N GLU A 38 16.85 13.43 1.47
CA GLU A 38 16.30 14.30 2.49
C GLU A 38 15.25 13.53 3.32
N TYR A 39 15.51 13.46 4.62
CA TYR A 39 14.73 12.66 5.55
C TYR A 39 13.28 13.16 5.70
N GLN A 40 13.07 14.48 5.82
CA GLN A 40 11.73 15.05 5.99
C GLN A 40 10.85 14.84 4.75
N THR A 41 11.45 14.89 3.56
CA THR A 41 10.82 14.65 2.26
C THR A 41 10.42 13.18 2.14
N SER A 42 11.30 12.26 2.53
CA SER A 42 10.96 10.83 2.61
C SER A 42 9.77 10.60 3.55
N MET A 43 9.82 11.17 4.76
CA MET A 43 8.79 10.97 5.77
C MET A 43 7.43 11.56 5.34
N ARG A 44 7.43 12.77 4.76
CA ARG A 44 6.20 13.35 4.19
C ARG A 44 5.62 12.48 3.09
N PHE A 45 6.44 12.03 2.14
CA PHE A 45 5.96 11.18 1.06
C PHE A 45 5.36 9.87 1.57
N LEU A 46 5.99 9.23 2.56
CA LEU A 46 5.48 8.00 3.18
C LEU A 46 4.16 8.21 3.94
N ASP A 47 3.92 9.40 4.48
CA ASP A 47 2.71 9.74 5.25
C ASP A 47 1.55 10.19 4.34
N GLU A 48 1.83 11.00 3.33
CA GLU A 48 0.82 11.64 2.49
C GLU A 48 0.36 10.78 1.31
N VAL A 49 1.20 9.87 0.80
CA VAL A 49 0.83 9.01 -0.34
C VAL A 49 -0.05 7.85 0.10
N ASP A 50 -1.27 7.81 -0.44
CA ASP A 50 -2.26 6.78 -0.12
C ASP A 50 -2.24 5.62 -1.12
N ALA A 51 -1.23 4.74 -1.02
CA ALA A 51 -1.12 3.53 -1.81
C ALA A 51 -1.06 2.27 -0.93
N ALA A 52 -1.21 1.08 -1.54
CA ALA A 52 -1.08 -0.18 -0.83
C ALA A 52 0.36 -0.39 -0.30
N CYS A 53 1.36 0.08 -1.03
CA CYS A 53 2.75 0.11 -0.60
C CYS A 53 3.42 1.43 -1.00
N VAL A 54 4.08 2.09 -0.05
CA VAL A 54 4.83 3.33 -0.29
C VAL A 54 6.29 3.10 0.10
N TYR A 55 7.21 3.49 -0.78
CA TYR A 55 8.63 3.22 -0.61
C TYR A 55 9.45 4.50 -0.59
N SER A 56 10.51 4.50 0.23
CA SER A 56 11.62 5.46 0.11
C SER A 56 12.88 4.70 -0.30
N ASN A 57 13.53 5.15 -1.37
CA ASN A 57 14.79 4.62 -1.89
C ASN A 57 14.79 3.10 -2.16
N ALA A 58 13.64 2.55 -2.55
CA ALA A 58 13.48 1.15 -2.92
C ALA A 58 12.58 1.00 -4.15
N SER A 59 12.79 -0.08 -4.92
CA SER A 59 12.02 -0.35 -6.14
C SER A 59 10.58 -0.72 -5.82
N THR A 60 9.63 -0.22 -6.62
CA THR A 60 8.21 -0.64 -6.56
C THR A 60 8.00 -2.12 -6.88
N ARG A 61 9.00 -2.80 -7.47
CA ARG A 61 8.96 -4.25 -7.73
C ARG A 61 8.90 -5.10 -6.45
N PHE A 62 9.22 -4.54 -5.28
CA PHE A 62 9.15 -5.25 -4.02
C PHE A 62 7.73 -5.42 -3.47
N THR A 63 6.69 -4.89 -4.13
CA THR A 63 5.29 -5.15 -3.76
C THR A 63 4.91 -6.57 -4.19
N ASP A 64 5.22 -7.53 -3.33
CA ASP A 64 5.05 -8.97 -3.54
C ASP A 64 5.10 -9.68 -2.18
N GLY A 65 4.20 -10.62 -1.94
CA GLY A 65 4.09 -11.33 -0.67
C GLY A 65 5.32 -12.16 -0.32
N GLY A 66 6.01 -12.72 -1.31
CA GLY A 66 7.29 -13.41 -1.10
C GLY A 66 8.38 -12.45 -0.62
N GLN A 67 8.50 -11.28 -1.25
CA GLN A 67 9.43 -10.23 -0.84
C GLN A 67 9.10 -9.66 0.54
N PHE A 68 7.81 -9.62 0.91
CA PHE A 68 7.34 -9.17 2.21
C PHE A 68 7.42 -10.24 3.31
N GLY A 69 7.89 -11.45 3.00
CA GLY A 69 8.04 -12.53 3.97
C GLY A 69 6.72 -13.23 4.35
N LEU A 70 5.66 -13.06 3.54
CA LEU A 70 4.37 -13.75 3.71
C LEU A 70 4.43 -15.22 3.21
N GLY A 71 5.51 -15.58 2.51
CA GLY A 71 5.73 -16.90 1.92
C GLY A 71 5.02 -17.07 0.58
N ALA A 72 3.72 -16.78 0.53
CA ALA A 72 2.92 -16.76 -0.69
C ALA A 72 1.85 -15.66 -0.64
N GLU A 73 1.32 -15.29 -1.80
CA GLU A 73 0.18 -14.38 -1.92
C GLU A 73 -0.89 -14.94 -2.86
N VAL A 74 -2.14 -14.54 -2.63
CA VAL A 74 -3.24 -14.73 -3.61
C VAL A 74 -3.22 -13.65 -4.69
N GLY A 75 -2.71 -12.47 -4.34
CA GLY A 75 -2.60 -11.30 -5.18
C GLY A 75 -2.44 -10.05 -4.33
N ILE A 76 -2.61 -8.89 -4.94
CA ILE A 76 -2.36 -7.59 -4.31
C ILE A 76 -3.65 -6.76 -4.32
N SER A 77 -4.11 -6.36 -3.14
CA SER A 77 -5.30 -5.51 -2.99
C SER A 77 -4.93 -4.04 -2.92
N THR A 78 -5.53 -3.21 -3.77
CA THR A 78 -5.47 -1.75 -3.67
C THR A 78 -6.65 -1.15 -2.91
N GLN A 79 -7.60 -1.98 -2.47
CA GLN A 79 -8.78 -1.52 -1.74
C GLN A 79 -8.42 -1.15 -0.30
N LYS A 80 -9.16 -0.18 0.26
CA LYS A 80 -8.95 0.28 1.66
C LYS A 80 -9.63 -0.59 2.71
N PHE A 81 -10.44 -1.56 2.30
CA PHE A 81 -11.28 -2.35 3.21
C PHE A 81 -10.81 -3.80 3.28
N HIS A 82 -10.99 -4.43 4.45
CA HIS A 82 -10.57 -5.80 4.79
C HIS A 82 -9.05 -6.03 4.78
N ALA A 83 -8.42 -5.99 3.60
CA ALA A 83 -6.99 -6.22 3.43
C ALA A 83 -6.43 -5.38 2.27
N ARG A 84 -5.21 -4.87 2.43
CA ARG A 84 -4.54 -3.96 1.48
C ARG A 84 -3.06 -4.34 1.35
N GLY A 85 -2.53 -4.30 0.14
CA GLY A 85 -1.21 -4.84 -0.20
C GLY A 85 -1.27 -6.32 -0.55
N PRO A 86 -0.10 -7.01 -0.55
CA PRO A 86 -0.03 -8.45 -0.73
C PRO A 86 -0.91 -9.23 0.25
N LEU A 87 -1.77 -10.11 -0.28
CA LEU A 87 -2.75 -10.87 0.49
C LEU A 87 -2.20 -12.25 0.85
N GLY A 88 -1.70 -12.39 2.08
CA GLY A 88 -1.24 -13.65 2.65
C GLY A 88 -2.36 -14.48 3.28
N LEU A 89 -1.99 -15.53 4.01
CA LEU A 89 -2.96 -16.44 4.65
C LEU A 89 -3.89 -15.73 5.64
N LYS A 90 -3.37 -14.75 6.38
CA LYS A 90 -4.12 -14.04 7.42
C LYS A 90 -5.25 -13.21 6.80
N GLU A 91 -4.99 -12.62 5.65
CA GLU A 91 -5.93 -11.79 4.90
C GLU A 91 -7.09 -12.60 4.30
N LEU A 92 -7.01 -13.93 4.30
CA LEU A 92 -8.11 -14.83 3.91
C LEU A 92 -8.96 -15.31 5.10
N THR A 93 -8.66 -14.83 6.31
CA THR A 93 -9.41 -15.19 7.52
C THR A 93 -10.44 -14.12 7.88
N THR A 94 -11.41 -14.51 8.70
CA THR A 94 -12.29 -13.59 9.42
C THR A 94 -12.25 -13.95 10.90
N TYR A 95 -12.79 -13.09 11.76
CA TYR A 95 -12.82 -13.31 13.20
C TYR A 95 -14.25 -13.59 13.68
N LYS A 96 -14.35 -14.21 14.86
CA LYS A 96 -15.62 -14.38 15.58
C LYS A 96 -15.40 -14.10 17.06
N TRP A 97 -16.46 -13.68 17.72
CA TRP A 97 -16.48 -13.55 19.17
C TRP A 97 -16.84 -14.88 19.82
N ILE A 98 -16.10 -15.26 20.85
CA ILE A 98 -16.37 -16.44 21.67
C ILE A 98 -16.64 -15.93 23.09
N ILE A 99 -17.87 -16.15 23.57
CA ILE A 99 -18.31 -15.67 24.89
C ILE A 99 -18.64 -16.89 25.76
N PHE A 100 -17.98 -17.00 26.92
CA PHE A 100 -18.31 -17.99 27.95
C PHE A 100 -19.21 -17.36 29.00
N GLY A 101 -20.39 -17.94 29.19
CA GLY A 101 -21.38 -17.48 30.16
C GLY A 101 -21.58 -18.46 31.31
N SER A 102 -22.11 -17.95 32.41
CA SER A 102 -22.51 -18.67 33.62
C SER A 102 -23.81 -18.10 34.21
N GLY A 103 -24.69 -17.53 33.38
CA GLY A 103 -25.99 -16.97 33.80
C GLY A 103 -26.11 -15.44 33.74
N GLN A 104 -25.22 -14.76 33.01
CA GLN A 104 -25.27 -13.31 32.82
C GLN A 104 -26.56 -12.90 32.08
N VAL A 105 -27.22 -11.87 32.59
CA VAL A 105 -28.35 -11.19 31.95
C VAL A 105 -27.94 -9.79 31.50
N ARG A 106 -28.56 -9.28 30.43
CA ARG A 106 -28.36 -7.90 29.97
C ARG A 106 -29.23 -6.95 30.81
N ALA A 107 -28.65 -5.85 31.29
CA ALA A 107 -29.38 -4.77 31.96
C ALA A 107 -30.15 -3.90 30.97
#